data_AF-A0A7W1HBE3-F1
#
_entry.id   AF-A0A7W1HBE3-F1
#
_cell.length_a   1.000
_cell.length_b   1.000
_cell.length_c   1.000
_cell.angle_alpha   90.00
_cell.angle_beta   90.00
_cell.angle_gamma   90.00
#
_symmetry.space_group_name_H-M   'P 1'
#
loop_
_entity.id
_entity.type
_entity.pdbx_description
1 polymer ?
#
loop_
_entity_poly.entity_id
_entity_poly.type
_entity_poly.pdbx_seq_one_letter_code
_entity_poly.pdbx_strand_id
1 'polypeptide(L)' 'MLLENKNAVIHGAGGSIGDAVARAFAREGAKVFLAGRTGQPLEAVAADITVAGGNKCRESVGGVDG' A
#
# COMPACT_ATOMS: atom_id res chain seq x y z
N MET A 1 16.62 5.48 5.22
CA MET A 1 15.60 4.60 5.84
C MET A 1 15.93 3.14 5.50
N LEU A 2 15.38 2.12 6.17
CA LEU A 2 15.82 0.72 5.95
C LEU A 2 15.38 0.17 4.59
N LEU A 3 14.22 0.61 4.08
CA LEU A 3 13.61 0.10 2.85
C LEU A 3 13.63 1.12 1.70
N GLU A 4 14.49 2.12 1.81
CA GLU A 4 14.66 3.14 0.78
C GLU A 4 15.08 2.49 -0.55
N ASN A 5 14.45 2.89 -1.65
CA ASN A 5 14.60 2.29 -2.98
C ASN A 5 14.21 0.80 -3.09
N LYS A 6 13.48 0.24 -2.11
CA LYS A 6 12.89 -1.10 -2.23
C LYS A 6 11.44 -1.02 -2.71
N ASN A 7 11.03 -2.01 -3.47
CA ASN A 7 9.62 -2.20 -3.84
C ASN A 7 8.99 -3.23 -2.90
N ALA A 8 7.81 -2.94 -2.37
CA ALA A 8 7.06 -3.82 -1.49
C ALA A 8 5.66 -4.05 -2.04
N VAL A 9 5.30 -5.32 -2.28
CA VAL A 9 3.99 -5.69 -2.83
C VAL A 9 3.15 -6.34 -1.73
N ILE A 10 2.14 -5.62 -1.26
CA ILE A 10 1.27 -6.06 -0.17
C ILE A 10 -0.02 -6.62 -0.75
N HIS A 11 -0.27 -7.90 -0.51
CA HIS A 11 -1.49 -8.58 -0.90
C HIS A 11 -2.45 -8.58 0.30
N GLY A 12 -3.72 -8.23 0.08
CA GLY A 12 -4.67 -8.05 1.18
C GLY A 12 -4.47 -6.76 1.98
N ALA A 13 -3.94 -5.71 1.35
CA ALA A 13 -3.71 -4.41 2.00
C ALA A 13 -4.99 -3.72 2.53
N GLY A 14 -6.18 -4.16 2.08
CA GLY A 14 -7.46 -3.68 2.62
C GLY A 14 -7.90 -4.34 3.92
N GLY A 15 -7.11 -5.26 4.49
CA GLY A 15 -7.37 -5.88 5.81
C GLY A 15 -6.55 -5.24 6.93
N SER A 16 -6.90 -5.54 8.18
CA SER A 16 -6.28 -4.96 9.39
C SER A 16 -4.77 -5.19 9.55
N ILE A 17 -4.24 -6.24 8.94
CA ILE A 17 -2.79 -6.52 8.97
C ILE A 17 -2.11 -5.87 7.77
N GLY A 18 -2.71 -6.00 6.58
CA GLY A 18 -2.15 -5.47 5.35
C GLY A 18 -2.01 -3.95 5.36
N ASP A 19 -2.96 -3.26 6.00
CA ASP A 19 -2.93 -1.79 6.14
C ASP A 19 -1.75 -1.34 7.01
N ALA A 20 -1.59 -1.96 8.19
CA ALA A 20 -0.51 -1.64 9.12
C ALA A 20 0.88 -1.89 8.51
N VAL A 21 1.04 -3.01 7.79
CA VAL A 21 2.28 -3.36 7.11
C VAL A 21 2.58 -2.37 5.98
N ALA A 22 1.57 -2.03 5.15
CA ALA A 22 1.74 -1.07 4.06
C ALA A 22 2.21 0.30 4.57
N ARG A 23 1.62 0.79 5.67
CA ARG A 23 2.02 2.05 6.30
C ARG A 23 3.44 2.00 6.86
N ALA A 24 3.81 0.90 7.53
CA ALA A 24 5.16 0.73 8.07
C ALA A 24 6.22 0.73 6.97
N PHE A 25 5.97 0.01 5.88
CA PHE A 25 6.91 -0.07 4.76
C PHE A 25 7.09 1.27 4.05
N ALA A 26 6.02 2.04 3.90
CA ALA A 26 6.11 3.36 3.31
C ALA A 26 6.85 4.38 4.19
N ARG A 27 6.66 4.31 5.51
CA ARG A 27 7.44 5.11 6.48
C ARG A 27 8.93 4.81 6.41
N GLU A 28 9.29 3.56 6.10
CA GLU A 28 10.67 3.14 5.86
C GLU A 28 11.19 3.48 4.45
N GLY A 29 10.44 4.24 3.66
CA GLY A 29 10.86 4.74 2.34
C GLY A 29 10.68 3.74 1.19
N ALA A 30 9.95 2.64 1.42
CA ALA A 30 9.64 1.67 0.38
C ALA A 30 8.60 2.22 -0.61
N LYS A 31 8.72 1.79 -1.86
CA LYS A 31 7.67 1.95 -2.86
C LYS A 31 6.65 0.84 -2.68
N VAL A 32 5.49 1.19 -2.12
CA VAL A 32 4.46 0.21 -1.78
C VAL A 32 3.44 0.07 -2.91
N PHE A 33 3.16 -1.18 -3.26
CA PHE A 33 2.12 -1.60 -4.20
C PHE A 33 1.07 -2.38 -3.43
N LEU A 34 -0.17 -1.91 -3.47
CA LEU A 34 -1.29 -2.53 -2.77
C LEU A 34 -2.08 -3.36 -3.78
N ALA A 35 -2.35 -4.61 -3.43
CA ALA A 35 -3.23 -5.51 -4.16
C ALA A 35 -4.28 -6.09 -3.21
N GLY A 36 -5.54 -6.09 -3.62
CA GLY A 36 -6.63 -6.60 -2.81
C GLY A 36 -7.94 -6.71 -3.59
N ARG A 37 -8.87 -7.51 -3.06
CA ARG A 37 -10.20 -7.72 -3.67
C ARG A 37 -11.08 -6.48 -3.53
N THR A 38 -11.11 -5.87 -2.35
CA THR A 38 -12.01 -4.74 -2.05
C THR A 38 -11.28 -3.41 -2.22
N GLY A 39 -11.72 -2.58 -3.18
CA GLY A 39 -11.08 -1.30 -3.52
C GLY A 39 -11.18 -0.24 -2.41
N GLN A 40 -12.34 -0.02 -1.80
CA GLN A 40 -12.56 1.03 -0.79
C GLN A 40 -11.50 1.09 0.35
N PRO A 41 -11.19 -0.01 1.06
CA PRO A 41 -10.16 0.02 2.09
C PRO A 41 -8.75 0.16 1.52
N LEU A 42 -8.51 -0.29 0.27
CA LEU A 42 -7.24 -0.13 -0.42
C LEU A 42 -6.94 1.34 -0.71
N GLU A 43 -7.95 2.06 -1.19
CA GLU A 43 -7.89 3.50 -1.50
C GLU A 43 -7.60 4.33 -0.25
N ALA A 44 -8.25 4.01 0.88
CA ALA A 44 -8.00 4.68 2.15
C ALA A 44 -6.54 4.53 2.60
N VAL A 45 -5.95 3.36 2.41
CA VAL A 45 -4.54 3.09 2.73
C VAL A 45 -3.59 3.78 1.75
N ALA A 46 -3.89 3.76 0.45
CA ALA A 46 -3.11 4.47 -0.56
C ALA A 46 -3.09 5.99 -0.33
N ALA A 47 -4.24 6.57 0.02
CA ALA A 47 -4.36 7.99 0.34
C ALA A 47 -3.53 8.35 1.58
N ASP A 48 -3.61 7.55 2.64
CA ASP A 48 -2.85 7.79 3.87
C ASP A 48 -1.33 7.72 3.64
N ILE A 49 -0.86 6.72 2.89
CA ILE A 49 0.56 6.59 2.57
C ILE A 49 1.04 7.75 1.71
N THR A 50 0.21 8.22 0.78
CA THR A 50 0.54 9.37 -0.08
C THR A 50 0.66 10.66 0.73
N VAL A 51 -0.25 10.89 1.68
CA VAL A 51 -0.20 12.04 2.61
C VAL A 51 1.04 11.96 3.51
N ALA A 52 1.45 10.77 3.93
CA ALA A 52 2.63 10.55 4.75
C ALA A 52 3.97 10.79 4.03
N GLY A 53 3.95 11.18 2.74
CA GLY A 53 5.17 11.44 1.97
C GLY A 53 5.91 10.17 1.55
N GLY A 54 5.27 9.00 1.65
CA GLY A 54 5.81 7.73 1.19
C GLY A 54 6.02 7.75 -0.32
N ASN A 55 7.24 7.44 -0.77
CA ASN A 55 7.63 7.56 -2.17
C ASN A 55 6.73 6.72 -3.10
N LYS A 56 5.82 7.41 -3.81
CA LYS A 56 5.09 6.95 -4.99
C LYS A 56 4.37 5.61 -4.79
N CYS A 57 3.26 5.63 -4.06
CA CYS A 57 2.27 4.55 -4.12
C CYS A 57 1.77 4.42 -5.55
N ARG A 58 1.87 3.23 -6.13
CA ARG A 58 1.11 2.90 -7.34
C ARG A 58 0.09 1.86 -6.92
N GLU A 59 -1.16 2.28 -6.85
CA GLU A 59 -2.29 1.39 -6.69
C GLU A 59 -2.39 0.49 -7.94
N SER A 60 -2.48 -0.81 -7.73
CA SER A 60 -2.93 -1.74 -8.76
C SER A 60 -4.15 -2.42 -8.18
N VAL A 61 -5.34 -1.89 -8.46
CA VAL A 61 -6.60 -2.58 -8.18
C VAL A 61 -6.66 -3.82 -9.07
N GLY A 62 -6.18 -4.94 -8.53
CA GLY A 62 -6.37 -6.27 -9.05
C GLY A 62 -7.58 -6.91 -8.39
N GLY A 63 -8.77 -6.40 -8.73
CA GLY A 63 -10.05 -7.02 -8.41
C GLY A 63 -10.80 -7.27 -9.72
N VAL A 64 -10.75 -8.51 -10.20
CA VAL A 64 -11.67 -9.03 -11.24
C VAL A 64 -13.05 -9.25 -10.60
N ASP A 65 -13.67 -8.18 -10.12
CA ASP A 65 -15.06 -8.23 -9.66
C ASP A 65 -15.94 -7.54 -10.71
N GLY A 66 -16.21 -8.28 -11.80
CA GLY A 66 -17.35 -8.07 -12.72
C GLY A 66 -17.24 -6.93 -13.71
#